data_AF-A0A2V8X7D4-F1
#
_entry.id   AF-A0A2V8X7D4-F1
#
_cell.length_a   1.000
_cell.length_b   1.000
_cell.length_c   1.000
_cell.angle_alpha   90.00
_cell.angle_beta   90.00
_cell.angle_gamma   90.00
#
_symmetry.space_group_name_H-M   'P 1'
#
loop_
_entity.id
_entity.type
_entity.pdbx_description
1 polymer ?
#
loop_
_entity_poly.entity_id
_entity_poly.type
_entity_poly.pdbx_seq_one_letter_code
_entity_poly.pdbx_strand_id
1 'polypeptide(L)'
;FSGTLSADGQSISWTLTWTGLTGAAMVAHIHFGQPQNIGTPVVFFCNGGNRPAPCPDGADHSGMLTGTFTADDVVAVPLQNVAKGDFAGFVKILRAHLGYANIHTAQFGGGEIRGQIRVGRGDEN
;
A
#
# COMPACT_ATOMS: atom_id res chain seq x y z
N PHE A 1 -2.71 5.27 -6.10
CA PHE A 1 -3.45 4.84 -4.88
C PHE A 1 -4.49 5.90 -4.54
N SER A 2 -5.72 5.48 -4.26
CA SER A 2 -6.75 6.27 -3.60
C SER A 2 -7.34 5.43 -2.47
N GLY A 3 -7.58 6.03 -1.30
CA GLY A 3 -8.14 5.33 -0.15
C GLY A 3 -9.19 6.17 0.58
N THR A 4 -10.23 5.51 1.08
CA THR A 4 -11.29 6.12 1.90
C THR A 4 -11.37 5.38 3.23
N LEU A 5 -11.21 6.10 4.34
CA LEU A 5 -11.39 5.55 5.68
C LEU A 5 -12.89 5.41 6.00
N SER A 6 -13.30 4.26 6.54
CA SER A 6 -14.66 4.06 7.03
C SER A 6 -15.01 4.99 8.19
N ALA A 7 -16.31 5.26 8.37
CA ALA A 7 -16.79 6.18 9.41
C ALA A 7 -16.41 5.73 10.84
N ASP A 8 -16.35 4.42 11.08
CA ASP A 8 -15.91 3.83 12.35
C ASP A 8 -14.37 3.78 12.51
N GLY A 9 -13.63 4.15 11.46
CA GLY A 9 -12.16 4.18 11.47
C GLY A 9 -11.49 2.82 11.46
N GLN A 10 -12.22 1.72 11.22
CA GLN A 10 -11.69 0.35 11.30
C GLN A 10 -11.25 -0.25 9.97
N SER A 11 -11.53 0.43 8.86
CA SER A 11 -11.14 -0.06 7.54
C SER A 11 -10.83 1.06 6.56
N ILE A 12 -9.97 0.78 5.57
CA ILE A 12 -9.72 1.65 4.43
C ILE A 12 -10.08 0.89 3.16
N SER A 13 -11.13 1.32 2.45
CA SER A 13 -11.36 0.86 1.07
C SER A 13 -10.44 1.61 0.14
N TRP A 14 -9.79 0.90 -0.78
CA TRP A 14 -8.76 1.47 -1.63
C TRP A 14 -8.82 0.97 -3.06
N THR A 15 -8.21 1.77 -3.93
CA THR A 15 -7.90 1.44 -5.32
C THR A 15 -6.43 1.75 -5.60
N LEU A 16 -5.72 0.80 -6.18
CA LEU A 16 -4.37 0.98 -6.71
C LEU A 16 -4.42 0.77 -8.22
N THR A 17 -3.92 1.74 -8.98
CA THR A 17 -3.75 1.64 -10.43
C THR A 17 -2.30 1.94 -10.79
N TRP A 18 -1.80 1.29 -11.84
CA TRP A 18 -0.52 1.58 -12.46
C TRP A 18 -0.60 1.32 -13.97
N THR A 19 0.28 1.95 -14.72
CA THR A 19 0.37 1.80 -16.17
C THR A 19 1.82 1.90 -16.62
N GLY A 20 2.18 1.18 -17.68
CA GLY A 20 3.47 1.39 -18.36
C GLY A 20 4.68 1.02 -17.51
N LEU A 21 4.57 -0.02 -16.68
CA LEU A 21 5.74 -0.55 -15.98
C LEU A 21 6.73 -1.14 -16.99
N THR A 22 8.00 -1.20 -16.62
CA THR A 22 9.04 -1.82 -17.44
C THR A 22 8.94 -3.35 -17.53
N GLY A 23 8.13 -3.95 -16.66
CA GLY A 23 7.82 -5.38 -16.66
C GLY A 23 6.69 -5.68 -15.67
N ALA A 24 6.31 -6.96 -15.59
CA ALA A 24 5.27 -7.41 -14.67
C ALA A 24 5.57 -7.00 -13.22
N ALA A 25 4.55 -6.49 -12.53
CA ALA A 25 4.64 -6.14 -11.12
C ALA A 25 4.93 -7.40 -10.27
N MET A 26 6.05 -7.38 -9.55
CA MET A 26 6.44 -8.49 -8.68
C MET A 26 5.74 -8.42 -7.33
N VAL A 27 5.65 -7.24 -6.72
CA VAL A 27 4.97 -7.01 -5.43
C VAL A 27 4.56 -5.55 -5.35
N ALA A 28 3.41 -5.28 -4.73
CA ALA A 28 2.96 -3.93 -4.43
C ALA A 28 2.55 -3.83 -2.95
N HIS A 29 3.02 -2.80 -2.26
CA HIS A 29 2.79 -2.62 -0.83
C HIS A 29 2.93 -1.16 -0.39
N ILE A 30 2.64 -0.88 0.88
CA ILE A 30 2.85 0.43 1.52
C ILE A 30 4.01 0.33 2.52
N HIS A 31 4.86 1.35 2.55
CA HIS A 31 5.83 1.58 3.63
C HIS A 31 5.47 2.80 4.46
N PHE A 32 6.08 2.90 5.64
CA PHE A 32 6.12 4.13 6.43
C PHE A 32 7.41 4.90 6.20
N GLY A 33 7.30 6.23 6.21
CA GLY A 33 8.38 7.18 6.02
C GLY A 33 8.34 7.85 4.65
N GLN A 34 9.45 8.52 4.32
CA GLN A 34 9.60 9.16 3.02
C GLN A 34 9.93 8.12 1.94
N PRO A 35 9.61 8.39 0.66
CA PRO A 35 9.79 7.44 -0.43
C PRO A 35 11.23 6.98 -0.62
N GLN A 36 12.24 7.73 -0.17
CA GLN A 36 13.65 7.27 -0.23
C GLN A 36 14.03 6.25 0.86
N ASN A 37 13.21 6.07 1.89
CA ASN A 37 13.50 5.11 2.95
C ASN A 37 13.35 3.67 2.42
N ILE A 38 14.10 2.75 3.01
CA ILE A 38 13.95 1.31 2.78
C ILE A 38 13.58 0.71 4.14
N GLY A 39 12.55 -0.10 4.17
CA GLY A 39 12.05 -0.69 5.42
C GLY A 39 11.08 -1.82 5.16
N THR A 40 10.55 -2.40 6.23
CA THR A 40 9.51 -3.43 6.12
C THR A 40 8.21 -2.79 5.62
N PRO A 41 7.50 -3.39 4.65
CA PRO A 41 6.16 -2.94 4.28
C PRO A 41 5.18 -3.13 5.44
N VAL A 42 4.16 -2.28 5.55
CA VAL A 42 3.13 -2.36 6.60
C VAL A 42 1.86 -3.07 6.16
N VAL A 43 1.49 -2.95 4.89
CA VAL A 43 0.37 -3.67 4.26
C VAL A 43 0.72 -3.98 2.80
N PHE A 44 0.13 -5.03 2.26
CA PHE A 44 0.38 -5.48 0.89
C PHE A 44 -0.88 -5.34 0.04
N PHE A 45 -0.72 -4.88 -1.20
CA PHE A 45 -1.79 -4.87 -2.20
C PHE A 45 -1.87 -6.21 -2.94
N CYS A 46 -0.71 -6.81 -3.25
CA CYS A 46 -0.56 -8.10 -3.94
C CYS A 46 0.81 -8.72 -3.68
N ASN A 47 0.89 -10.04 -3.83
CA ASN A 47 2.07 -10.90 -3.73
C ASN A 47 2.94 -10.69 -2.47
N GLY A 48 2.31 -10.62 -1.30
CA GLY A 48 3.02 -10.55 -0.02
C GLY A 48 2.11 -10.41 1.20
N GLY A 49 2.69 -10.58 2.40
CA GLY A 49 1.94 -10.52 3.66
C GLY A 49 0.77 -11.52 3.68
N ASN A 50 -0.42 -11.04 4.04
CA ASN A 50 -1.67 -11.80 4.00
C ASN A 50 -2.35 -11.78 2.60
N ARG A 51 -1.70 -11.23 1.57
CA ARG A 51 -2.21 -11.13 0.19
C ARG A 51 -1.34 -11.94 -0.78
N PRO A 52 -1.50 -13.27 -0.84
CA PRO A 52 -0.65 -14.15 -1.64
C PRO A 52 -0.96 -14.11 -3.15
N ALA A 53 -2.08 -13.51 -3.56
CA ALA A 53 -2.43 -13.43 -4.98
C ALA A 53 -1.38 -12.61 -5.74
N PRO A 54 -0.96 -13.05 -6.94
CA PRO A 54 -0.01 -12.30 -7.76
C PRO A 54 -0.59 -10.94 -8.14
N CYS A 55 0.30 -9.98 -8.40
CA CYS A 55 -0.13 -8.71 -8.96
C CYS A 55 -0.64 -8.93 -10.40
N PRO A 56 -1.78 -8.33 -10.79
CA PRO A 56 -2.29 -8.43 -12.16
C PRO A 56 -1.29 -7.80 -13.14
N ASP A 57 -1.16 -8.40 -14.32
CA ASP A 57 -0.34 -7.87 -15.40
C ASP A 57 -1.17 -7.79 -16.67
N GLY A 58 -1.58 -6.59 -17.03
CA GLY A 58 -2.35 -6.29 -18.24
C GLY A 58 -1.47 -5.79 -19.38
N ALA A 59 -2.10 -5.28 -20.43
CA ALA A 59 -1.39 -4.66 -21.55
C ALA A 59 -0.46 -3.53 -21.06
N ASP A 60 0.71 -3.42 -21.69
CA ASP A 60 1.78 -2.46 -21.34
C ASP A 60 2.16 -2.50 -19.85
N HIS A 61 2.12 -3.69 -19.24
CA HIS A 61 2.37 -3.92 -17.82
C HIS A 61 1.56 -2.99 -16.89
N SER A 62 0.31 -2.78 -17.26
CA SER A 62 -0.65 -1.97 -16.51
C SER A 62 -1.54 -2.84 -15.62
N GLY A 63 -2.09 -2.27 -14.55
CA GLY A 63 -2.94 -3.03 -13.64
C GLY A 63 -3.79 -2.16 -12.72
N MET A 64 -4.82 -2.78 -12.17
CA MET A 64 -5.71 -2.20 -11.19
C MET A 64 -6.06 -3.25 -10.13
N LEU A 65 -5.98 -2.84 -8.87
CA LEU A 65 -6.43 -3.60 -7.72
C LEU A 65 -7.38 -2.74 -6.90
N THR A 66 -8.38 -3.39 -6.32
CA THR A 66 -9.23 -2.80 -5.29
C THR A 66 -9.23 -3.71 -4.08
N GLY A 67 -9.53 -3.16 -2.91
CA GLY A 67 -9.64 -3.95 -1.70
C GLY A 67 -9.97 -3.09 -0.49
N THR A 68 -10.00 -3.76 0.65
CA THR A 68 -10.17 -3.12 1.95
C THR A 68 -9.01 -3.54 2.83
N PHE A 69 -8.32 -2.58 3.45
CA PHE A 69 -7.39 -2.86 4.54
C PHE A 69 -8.13 -2.82 5.88
N THR A 70 -7.88 -3.81 6.72
CA THR A 70 -8.29 -3.87 8.13
C THR A 70 -7.06 -4.10 9.03
N ALA A 71 -7.26 -4.28 10.33
CA ALA A 71 -6.19 -4.64 11.26
C ALA A 71 -5.45 -5.92 10.83
N ASP A 72 -6.14 -6.91 10.25
CA ASP A 72 -5.52 -8.18 9.86
C ASP A 72 -4.49 -8.04 8.73
N ASP A 73 -4.59 -6.97 7.94
CA ASP A 73 -3.62 -6.65 6.89
C ASP A 73 -2.34 -6.00 7.43
N VAL A 74 -2.38 -5.42 8.63
CA VAL A 74 -1.24 -4.71 9.21
C VAL A 74 -0.22 -5.71 9.72
N VAL A 75 0.93 -5.79 9.03
CA VAL A 75 2.07 -6.58 9.48
C VAL A 75 2.92 -5.78 10.47
N ALA A 76 3.64 -6.48 11.36
CA ALA A 76 4.49 -5.83 12.34
C ALA A 76 5.70 -5.14 11.67
N VAL A 77 6.01 -3.92 12.10
CA VAL A 77 7.23 -3.19 11.74
C VAL A 77 7.95 -2.76 13.02
N PRO A 78 8.71 -3.66 13.67
CA PRO A 78 9.25 -3.44 15.02
C PRO A 78 10.18 -2.22 15.12
N LEU A 79 10.99 -1.96 14.08
CA LEU A 79 11.90 -0.82 14.04
C LEU A 79 11.19 0.54 14.01
N GLN A 80 9.89 0.54 13.72
CA GLN A 80 9.04 1.75 13.73
C GLN A 80 7.97 1.69 14.83
N ASN A 81 8.11 0.74 15.78
CA ASN A 81 7.19 0.51 16.90
C ASN A 81 5.74 0.25 16.46
N VAL A 82 5.57 -0.54 15.41
CA VAL A 82 4.24 -0.91 14.87
C VAL A 82 4.03 -2.39 15.10
N ALA A 83 3.01 -2.72 15.89
CA ALA A 83 2.62 -4.09 16.13
C ALA A 83 1.77 -4.63 14.97
N LYS A 84 1.75 -5.97 14.81
CA LYS A 84 0.76 -6.62 13.95
C LYS A 84 -0.65 -6.22 14.43
N GLY A 85 -1.53 -5.84 13.52
CA GLY A 85 -2.88 -5.40 13.90
C GLY A 85 -3.01 -3.93 14.30
N ASP A 86 -1.93 -3.15 14.33
CA ASP A 86 -1.98 -1.73 14.71
C ASP A 86 -2.56 -0.84 13.59
N PHE A 87 -3.86 -1.01 13.34
CA PHE A 87 -4.59 -0.25 12.32
C PHE A 87 -4.67 1.24 12.64
N ALA A 88 -4.82 1.58 13.92
CA ALA A 88 -4.86 2.97 14.36
C ALA A 88 -3.53 3.69 14.06
N GLY A 89 -2.39 3.04 14.31
CA GLY A 89 -1.07 3.52 13.92
C GLY A 89 -0.95 3.68 12.40
N PHE A 90 -1.42 2.70 11.62
CA PHE A 90 -1.46 2.78 10.16
C PHE A 90 -2.24 3.99 9.64
N VAL A 91 -3.47 4.20 10.11
CA VAL A 91 -4.30 5.35 9.71
C VAL A 91 -3.63 6.66 10.09
N LYS A 92 -3.03 6.75 11.28
CA LYS A 92 -2.32 7.96 11.75
C LYS A 92 -1.17 8.34 10.81
N ILE A 93 -0.38 7.36 10.36
CA ILE A 93 0.74 7.60 9.44
C ILE A 93 0.25 8.07 8.07
N LEU A 94 -0.81 7.45 7.54
CA LEU A 94 -1.36 7.86 6.24
C LEU A 94 -1.94 9.28 6.29
N ARG A 95 -2.64 9.66 7.37
CA ARG A 95 -3.13 11.02 7.58
C ARG A 95 -2.01 12.06 7.74
N ALA A 96 -0.86 11.64 8.25
CA ALA A 96 0.34 12.48 8.34
C ALA A 96 1.10 12.60 7.00
N HIS A 97 0.63 11.96 5.92
CA HIS A 97 1.34 11.84 4.64
C HIS A 97 2.75 11.24 4.78
N LEU A 98 2.91 10.33 5.75
CA LEU A 98 4.17 9.63 6.02
C LEU A 98 4.12 8.18 5.52
N GLY A 99 3.35 7.90 4.48
CA GLY A 99 3.27 6.59 3.85
C GLY A 99 3.32 6.69 2.33
N TYR A 100 3.98 5.73 1.70
CA TYR A 100 4.07 5.66 0.25
C TYR A 100 3.82 4.24 -0.26
N ALA A 101 3.14 4.16 -1.40
CA ALA A 101 2.95 2.91 -2.13
C ALA A 101 4.17 2.66 -3.01
N ASN A 102 4.65 1.42 -3.01
CA ASN A 102 5.77 0.97 -3.82
C ASN A 102 5.36 -0.21 -4.69
N ILE A 103 5.79 -0.23 -5.95
CA ILE A 103 5.63 -1.37 -6.88
C ILE A 103 7.00 -1.77 -7.39
N HIS A 104 7.33 -3.05 -7.31
CA HIS A 104 8.60 -3.60 -7.75
C HIS A 104 8.44 -4.33 -9.08
N THR A 105 9.47 -4.27 -9.92
CA THR A 105 9.61 -5.07 -11.14
C THR A 105 10.98 -5.73 -11.15
N ALA A 106 11.21 -6.65 -12.09
CA ALA A 106 12.51 -7.34 -12.20
C ALA A 106 13.66 -6.36 -12.47
N GLN A 107 13.42 -5.34 -13.30
CA GLN A 107 14.43 -4.32 -13.61
C GLN A 107 14.67 -3.36 -12.44
N PHE A 108 13.63 -3.03 -11.68
CA PHE A 108 13.71 -2.13 -10.53
C PHE A 108 13.35 -2.87 -9.24
N GLY A 109 14.23 -3.77 -8.81
CA GLY A 109 14.04 -4.58 -7.60
C GLY A 109 13.91 -3.77 -6.31
N GLY A 110 14.43 -2.54 -6.28
CA GLY A 110 14.21 -1.60 -5.17
C GLY A 110 12.84 -0.92 -5.18
N GLY A 111 12.09 -0.97 -6.28
CA GLY A 111 10.84 -0.26 -6.50
C GLY A 111 10.92 0.64 -7.73
N GLU A 112 10.05 0.40 -8.70
CA GLU A 112 9.88 1.19 -9.92
C GLU A 112 9.01 2.42 -9.69
N ILE A 113 7.87 2.24 -9.00
CA ILE A 113 6.95 3.33 -8.66
C ILE A 113 7.01 3.57 -7.16
N ARG A 114 7.24 4.82 -6.74
CA ARG A 114 7.16 5.26 -5.34
C ARG A 114 6.25 6.48 -5.20
N GLY A 115 4.95 6.23 -5.00
CA GLY A 115 3.91 7.26 -4.96
C GLY A 115 3.45 7.59 -3.54
N GLN A 116 3.33 8.87 -3.21
CA GLN A 116 2.73 9.33 -1.94
C GLN A 116 1.25 8.96 -1.85
N ILE A 117 0.80 8.62 -0.64
CA ILE A 117 -0.57 8.17 -0.37
C ILE A 117 -1.43 9.34 0.11
N ARG A 118 -2.65 9.44 -0.45
CA ARG A 118 -3.71 10.34 0.04
C ARG A 118 -4.90 9.49 0.49
N VAL A 119 -5.40 9.76 1.69
CA VAL A 119 -6.60 9.12 2.25
C VAL A 119 -7.62 10.20 2.59
N GLY A 120 -8.82 10.11 2.01
CA GLY A 120 -9.97 10.96 2.33
C GLY A 120 -10.87 10.32 3.39
N ARG A 121 -11.71 11.14 4.04
CA ARG A 121 -12.82 10.65 4.86
C ARG A 121 -14.06 10.57 3.96
N GLY A 122 -14.85 9.51 4.06
CA GLY A 122 -16.07 9.31 3.24
C GLY A 122 -17.23 10.28 3.51
N ASP A 123 -16.96 11.45 4.11
CA ASP A 123 -17.95 12.43 4.55
C ASP A 123 -17.75 13.80 3.87
N GLU A 124 -17.27 13.83 2.62
CA GLU A 124 -17.18 15.05 1.81
C GLU A 124 -18.07 14.93 0.57
N ASN A 125 -19.29 15.44 0.72
CA ASN A 125 -20.20 15.86 -0.36
C ASN A 125 -20.61 17.30 -0.09
#